data_AF-A0A7K4MWW3-F1
#
_entry.id   AF-A0A7K4MWW3-F1
#
_cell.length_a   1.000
_cell.length_b   1.000
_cell.length_c   1.000
_cell.angle_alpha   90.00
_cell.angle_beta   90.00
_cell.angle_gamma   90.00
#
_symmetry.space_group_name_H-M   'P 1'
#
loop_
_entity.id
_entity.type
_entity.pdbx_description
1 polymer ?
#
loop_
_entity_poly.entity_id
_entity_poly.type
_entity_poly.pdbx_seq_one_letter_code
_entity_poly.pdbx_strand_id
1 'polypeptide(L)'
;MSYSRWLDSTFYTYWCATDAKNKNDEVFICHTDIYKCHKIKYIECKKIVENLTAIKGKINEIVGDEDATELQGYIKEFVKDVDKEYQ
;
A
#
# COMPACT_ATOMS: atom_id res chain seq x y z
N MET A 1 -3.55 2.79 10.73
CA MET A 1 -2.48 1.81 11.06
C MET A 1 -1.31 2.06 10.13
N SER A 2 -0.06 2.12 10.61
CA SER A 2 1.13 2.27 9.75
C SER A 2 1.79 0.91 9.51
N TYR A 3 2.20 0.62 8.27
CA TYR A 3 2.88 -0.62 7.90
C TYR A 3 4.40 -0.44 7.74
N SER A 4 4.88 0.79 7.59
CA SER A 4 6.32 1.13 7.53
C SER A 4 6.60 2.52 8.12
N ARG A 5 7.87 2.83 8.37
CA ARG A 5 8.35 4.16 8.79
C ARG A 5 9.53 4.58 7.90
N TRP A 6 9.74 5.88 7.71
CA TRP A 6 10.92 6.37 6.97
C TRP A 6 12.26 6.10 7.66
N LEU A 7 12.25 5.68 8.93
CA LEU A 7 13.47 5.35 9.67
C LEU A 7 14.06 3.99 9.25
N ASP A 8 13.21 3.07 8.77
CA ASP A 8 13.56 1.69 8.43
C ASP A 8 13.20 1.30 6.99
N SER A 9 12.49 2.16 6.26
CA SER A 9 12.08 1.95 4.87
C SER A 9 12.16 3.21 4.03
N THR A 10 12.37 3.05 2.72
CA THR A 10 12.21 4.12 1.73
C THR A 10 10.76 4.60 1.63
N PHE A 11 9.81 3.76 2.01
CA PHE A 11 8.38 4.05 1.93
C PHE A 11 7.83 4.41 3.31
N TYR A 12 6.86 5.33 3.34
CA TYR A 12 6.00 5.52 4.51
C TYR A 12 4.57 5.14 4.15
N THR A 13 4.13 4.01 4.69
CA THR A 13 2.87 3.37 4.31
C THR A 13 1.91 3.28 5.48
N TYR A 14 0.64 3.59 5.22
CA TYR A 14 -0.41 3.49 6.22
C TYR A 14 -1.79 3.31 5.61
N TRP A 15 -2.67 2.74 6.42
CA TRP A 15 -4.09 2.64 6.16
C TRP A 15 -4.78 3.96 6.49
N CYS A 16 -5.44 4.55 5.47
CA CYS A 16 -6.29 5.73 5.57
C CYS A 16 -7.76 5.38 5.31
N ALA A 17 -8.60 5.54 6.34
CA ALA A 17 -10.05 5.26 6.30
C ALA A 17 -10.89 6.55 6.22
N THR A 18 -10.43 7.56 5.49
CA THR A 18 -11.19 8.82 5.38
C THR A 18 -12.44 8.60 4.52
N ASP A 19 -13.59 8.53 5.19
CA ASP A 19 -14.95 8.49 4.62
C ASP A 19 -15.32 7.17 3.88
N ALA A 20 -14.64 6.07 4.23
CA ALA A 20 -14.92 4.76 3.66
C ALA A 20 -16.30 4.23 4.10
N LYS A 21 -17.27 4.18 3.18
CA LYS A 21 -18.62 3.65 3.44
C LYS A 21 -18.66 2.12 3.40
N ASN A 22 -17.71 1.53 2.69
CA ASN A 22 -17.57 0.10 2.53
C ASN A 22 -16.09 -0.27 2.42
N LYS A 23 -15.79 -1.54 2.65
CA LYS A 23 -14.45 -2.12 2.56
C LYS A 23 -13.65 -1.76 1.30
N ASN A 24 -14.32 -1.56 0.17
CA ASN A 24 -13.65 -1.26 -1.10
C ASN A 24 -13.20 0.20 -1.21
N ASP A 25 -13.74 1.09 -0.38
CA ASP A 25 -13.36 2.48 -0.30
C ASP A 25 -12.11 2.70 0.56
N GLU A 26 -11.65 1.66 1.27
CA GLU A 26 -10.44 1.75 2.08
C GLU A 26 -9.19 2.01 1.23
N VAL A 27 -8.31 2.87 1.74
CA VAL A 27 -7.16 3.37 0.98
C VAL A 27 -5.85 3.04 1.67
N PHE A 28 -4.97 2.40 0.92
CA PHE A 28 -3.56 2.28 1.23
C PHE A 28 -2.83 3.53 0.73
N ILE A 29 -2.16 4.24 1.63
CA ILE A 29 -1.32 5.38 1.30
C ILE A 29 0.13 4.93 1.34
N CYS A 30 0.89 5.23 0.30
CA CYS A 30 2.33 5.03 0.22
C CYS A 30 3.01 6.35 -0.13
N HIS A 31 3.76 6.92 0.79
CA HIS A 31 4.63 8.06 0.52
C HIS A 31 6.00 7.55 0.06
N THR A 32 6.43 8.04 -1.09
CA THR A 32 7.77 7.77 -1.65
C THR A 32 8.72 8.92 -1.36
N ASP A 33 8.18 10.11 -1.08
CA ASP A 33 8.90 11.26 -0.54
C ASP A 33 7.92 12.13 0.28
N ILE A 34 8.37 13.27 0.81
CA ILE A 34 7.55 14.16 1.65
C ILE A 34 6.42 14.88 0.90
N TYR A 35 6.46 14.91 -0.44
CA TYR A 35 5.52 15.63 -1.30
C TYR A 35 4.69 14.69 -2.19
N LYS A 36 5.14 13.45 -2.38
CA LYS A 36 4.54 12.45 -3.26
C LYS A 36 4.01 11.29 -2.46
N CYS A 37 2.70 11.08 -2.62
CA CYS A 37 2.03 9.90 -2.11
C CYS A 37 1.17 9.25 -3.19
N HIS A 38 1.16 7.94 -3.17
CA HIS A 38 0.31 7.08 -3.96
C HIS A 38 -0.84 6.60 -3.10
N LYS A 39 -2.06 6.83 -3.59
CA LYS A 39 -3.30 6.40 -2.93
C LYS A 39 -3.87 5.25 -3.73
N ILE A 40 -3.94 4.07 -3.12
CA ILE A 40 -4.36 2.84 -3.77
C ILE A 40 -5.56 2.28 -3.01
N LYS A 41 -6.70 2.12 -3.69
CA LYS A 41 -7.89 1.53 -3.06
C LYS A 41 -7.68 0.05 -2.75
N TYR A 42 -8.39 -0.48 -1.76
CA TYR A 42 -8.38 -1.90 -1.40
C TYR A 42 -8.61 -2.82 -2.60
N ILE A 43 -9.60 -2.48 -3.46
CA ILE A 43 -9.90 -3.28 -4.66
C ILE A 43 -8.73 -3.31 -5.65
N GLU A 44 -7.94 -2.24 -5.73
CA GLU A 44 -6.75 -2.17 -6.57
C GLU A 44 -5.59 -2.93 -5.91
N CYS A 45 -5.40 -2.78 -4.60
CA CYS A 45 -4.41 -3.51 -3.81
C CYS A 45 -4.54 -5.01 -4.05
N LYS A 46 -5.75 -5.56 -3.96
CA LYS A 46 -6.02 -6.98 -4.24
C LYS A 46 -5.64 -7.45 -5.64
N LYS A 47 -5.68 -6.56 -6.64
CA LYS A 47 -5.33 -6.91 -8.03
C LYS A 47 -3.83 -6.87 -8.26
N ILE A 48 -3.14 -5.90 -7.65
CA ILE A 48 -1.72 -5.68 -7.89
C ILE A 48 -0.82 -6.48 -6.95
N VAL A 49 -1.31 -6.87 -5.76
CA VAL A 49 -0.49 -7.49 -4.71
C VAL A 49 0.15 -8.81 -5.13
N GLU A 50 -0.43 -9.53 -6.08
CA GLU A 50 0.12 -10.81 -6.58
C GLU A 50 1.20 -10.62 -7.67
N ASN A 51 1.43 -9.40 -8.15
CA ASN A 51 2.34 -9.14 -9.28
C ASN A 51 3.28 -7.96 -9.00
N LEU A 52 4.57 -8.26 -8.79
CA LEU A 52 5.60 -7.25 -8.55
C LEU A 52 5.73 -6.23 -9.69
N THR A 53 5.58 -6.66 -10.95
CA THR A 53 5.60 -5.76 -12.11
C THR A 53 4.43 -4.78 -12.07
N ALA A 54 3.25 -5.21 -11.60
CA ALA A 54 2.10 -4.32 -11.45
C ALA A 54 2.33 -3.27 -10.34
N ILE A 55 2.98 -3.67 -9.25
CA ILE A 55 3.35 -2.75 -8.15
C ILE A 55 4.35 -1.70 -8.65
N LYS A 56 5.39 -2.11 -9.37
CA LYS A 56 6.37 -1.21 -10.00
C LYS A 56 5.74 -0.27 -11.01
N GLY A 57 4.79 -0.75 -11.83
CA GLY A 57 4.06 0.10 -12.77
C GLY A 57 3.10 1.08 -12.10
N LYS A 58 2.66 0.81 -10.86
CA LYS A 58 1.82 1.72 -10.08
C LYS A 58 2.65 2.78 -9.36
N ILE A 59 3.84 2.43 -8.89
CA ILE A 59 4.75 3.30 -8.13
C ILE A 59 6.10 3.31 -8.84
N ASN A 60 6.26 4.30 -9.70
CA ASN A 60 7.43 4.42 -10.59
C ASN A 60 8.72 4.75 -9.83
N GLU A 61 8.62 5.19 -8.58
CA GLU A 61 9.75 5.51 -7.70
C GLU A 61 10.44 4.27 -7.11
N ILE A 62 9.90 3.06 -7.32
CA ILE A 62 10.51 1.81 -6.88
C ILE A 62 11.81 1.53 -7.66
N VAL A 63 12.94 1.38 -6.96
CA VAL A 63 14.25 1.13 -7.57
C VAL A 63 14.64 -0.33 -7.33
N GLY A 64 14.00 -1.24 -8.06
CA GLY A 64 14.37 -2.66 -8.08
C GLY A 64 13.36 -3.62 -7.46
N ASP A 65 13.76 -4.87 -7.31
CA ASP A 65 12.89 -5.97 -6.87
C ASP A 65 12.73 -6.02 -5.36
N GLU A 66 13.73 -5.56 -4.60
CA GLU A 66 13.72 -5.53 -3.13
C GLU A 66 12.64 -4.57 -2.61
N ASP A 67 12.68 -3.31 -3.06
CA ASP A 67 11.66 -2.29 -2.81
C ASP A 67 10.24 -2.78 -3.18
N ALA A 68 10.11 -3.43 -4.34
CA ALA A 68 8.82 -3.97 -4.80
C ALA A 68 8.31 -5.09 -3.88
N THR A 69 9.21 -5.93 -3.39
CA THR A 69 8.91 -7.06 -2.48
C THR A 69 8.52 -6.54 -1.10
N GLU A 70 9.25 -5.56 -0.58
CA GLU A 70 8.95 -4.89 0.68
C GLU A 70 7.56 -4.26 0.63
N LEU A 71 7.29 -3.47 -0.41
CA LEU A 71 6.01 -2.82 -0.58
C LEU A 71 4.87 -3.83 -0.81
N GLN A 72 5.13 -4.93 -1.52
CA GLN A 72 4.17 -6.03 -1.64
C GLN A 72 3.80 -6.58 -0.25
N GLY A 73 4.77 -6.73 0.65
CA GLY A 73 4.54 -7.13 2.04
C GLY A 73 3.57 -6.19 2.76
N TYR A 74 3.83 -4.87 2.69
CA TYR A 74 2.95 -3.87 3.30
C TYR A 74 1.53 -3.87 2.72
N ILE A 75 1.38 -4.08 1.41
CA ILE A 75 0.07 -4.19 0.77
C ILE A 75 -0.66 -5.47 1.24
N LYS A 76 0.05 -6.59 1.41
CA LYS A 76 -0.54 -7.84 1.95
C LYS A 76 -1.04 -7.66 3.38
N GLU A 77 -0.25 -7.01 4.23
CA GLU A 77 -0.67 -6.70 5.61
C GLU A 77 -1.90 -5.79 5.62
N PHE A 78 -1.92 -4.75 4.80
CA PHE A 78 -3.08 -3.87 4.64
C PHE A 78 -4.35 -4.62 4.22
N VAL A 79 -4.27 -5.46 3.18
CA VAL A 79 -5.42 -6.26 2.71
C VAL A 79 -5.94 -7.15 3.83
N LYS A 80 -5.04 -7.81 4.57
CA LYS A 80 -5.39 -8.69 5.70
C LYS A 80 -6.09 -7.93 6.83
N ASP A 81 -5.61 -6.74 7.17
CA ASP A 81 -6.18 -5.92 8.23
C ASP A 81 -7.56 -5.37 7.84
N VAL A 82 -7.72 -4.89 6.61
CA VAL A 82 -9.02 -4.49 6.06
C VAL A 82 -9.99 -5.68 5.99
N ASP A 83 -9.50 -6.87 5.64
CA ASP A 83 -10.29 -8.10 5.64
C ASP A 83 -10.82 -8.47 7.02
N LYS A 84 -10.02 -8.23 8.06
CA LYS A 84 -10.37 -8.50 9.45
C LYS A 84 -11.36 -7.50 10.03
N GLU A 85 -11.23 -6.21 9.70
CA GLU A 85 -12.08 -5.14 10.24
C GLU A 85 -13.52 -5.21 9.69
N TYR A 86 -13.67 -5.58 8.42
CA TYR A 86 -14.97 -5.68 7.73
C TYR A 86 -15.54 -7.11 7.72
N GLN A 87 -15.23 -7.92 8.75
CA GLN A 87 -15.79 -9.28 8.92
C GLN A 87 -17.29 -9.29 9.18
#